data_AF-A0A8X6GG70-F1
#
_entry.id   AF-A0A8X6GG70-F1
#
_cell.length_a   1.000
_cell.length_b   1.000
_cell.length_c   1.000
_cell.angle_alpha   90.00
_cell.angle_beta   90.00
_cell.angle_gamma   90.00
#
_symmetry.space_group_name_H-M   'P 1'
#
loop_
_entity.id
_entity.type
_entity.pdbx_description
1 polymer ?
#
loop_
_entity_poly.entity_id
_entity_poly.type
_entity_poly.pdbx_seq_one_letter_code
_entity_poly.pdbx_strand_id
1 'polypeptide(L)'
;MFAVANEMPNRLDEVTTYQQRRYISSSEAVWRLLNFPIHQRYPTVVHLAVHLEGGQRVYYEAGQQTAYLTDTPPKTILTAFFDLCKTDSFAKTLLYSEVPRHFHWDVSQKVWQIRKKVHLLQTSRDM
;
A
#
# COMPACT_ATOMS: atom_id res chain seq x y z
N MET A 1 51.11 17.80 13.64
CA MET A 1 51.74 17.14 14.79
C MET A 1 50.64 16.41 15.56
N PHE A 2 50.70 15.07 15.47
CA PHE A 2 49.95 14.02 16.19
C PHE A 2 48.45 13.81 15.98
N ALA A 3 48.11 12.53 16.05
CA ALA A 3 47.02 11.83 15.40
C ALA A 3 46.35 10.82 16.37
N VAL A 4 45.10 10.47 16.06
CA VAL A 4 44.46 9.13 16.15
C VAL A 4 44.02 8.55 17.50
N ALA A 5 42.80 7.97 17.39
CA ALA A 5 42.12 6.90 18.15
C ALA A 5 41.48 7.24 19.50
N ASN A 6 40.16 7.11 19.61
CA ASN A 6 39.53 5.78 19.72
C ASN A 6 38.00 5.90 19.65
N GLU A 7 37.38 5.06 18.82
CA GLU A 7 35.97 4.75 18.87
C GLU A 7 35.66 4.10 20.22
N MET A 8 34.71 4.65 20.98
CA MET A 8 33.98 3.87 21.98
C MET A 8 32.50 3.88 21.60
N PRO A 9 32.02 2.89 20.84
CA PRO A 9 30.61 2.76 20.53
C PRO A 9 29.92 2.06 21.71
N ASN A 10 29.98 2.59 22.93
CA ASN A 10 29.32 1.90 24.04
C ASN A 10 29.07 2.74 25.30
N ARG A 11 28.43 3.90 25.17
CA ARG A 11 27.57 4.37 26.26
C ARG A 11 26.15 4.13 25.81
N LEU A 12 25.62 2.95 26.12
CA LEU A 12 24.20 2.64 26.03
C LEU A 12 23.48 3.74 26.82
N ASP A 13 22.96 4.73 26.10
CA ASP A 13 22.18 5.78 26.71
C ASP A 13 20.82 5.17 27.05
N GLU A 14 20.73 4.67 28.29
CA GLU A 14 19.56 3.98 28.82
C GLU A 14 18.32 4.88 28.74
N VAL A 15 18.49 6.20 28.91
CA VAL A 15 17.40 7.17 28.88
C VAL A 15 16.79 7.26 27.48
N THR A 16 17.61 7.42 26.44
CA THR A 16 17.10 7.43 25.06
C THR A 16 16.56 6.05 24.66
N THR A 17 17.21 4.97 25.09
CA THR A 17 16.72 3.60 24.86
C THR A 17 15.34 3.37 25.48
N TYR A 18 15.14 3.83 26.72
CA TYR A 18 13.86 3.72 27.42
C TYR A 18 12.76 4.55 26.73
N GLN A 19 13.08 5.78 26.31
CA GLN A 19 12.15 6.63 25.56
C GLN A 19 11.78 6.06 24.18
N GLN A 20 12.70 5.33 23.54
CA GLN A 20 12.51 4.74 22.21
C GLN A 20 11.82 3.37 22.25
N ARG A 21 11.77 2.69 23.41
CA ARG A 21 11.11 1.38 23.55
C ARG A 21 9.60 1.53 23.44
N ARG A 22 9.02 0.88 22.41
CA ARG A 22 7.58 0.67 22.32
C ARG A 22 7.26 -0.71 22.88
N TYR A 23 6.47 -0.75 23.95
CA TYR A 23 5.96 -2.01 24.49
C TYR A 23 4.95 -2.64 23.53
N ILE A 24 5.07 -3.94 23.30
CA ILE A 24 4.12 -4.77 22.54
C ILE A 24 3.71 -5.93 23.44
N SER A 25 2.42 -6.26 23.47
CA SER A 25 1.91 -7.37 24.29
C SER A 25 2.44 -8.73 23.80
N SER A 26 2.56 -9.73 24.70
CA SER A 26 3.05 -11.06 24.33
C SER A 26 2.22 -11.73 23.22
N SER A 27 0.90 -11.53 23.25
CA SER A 27 -0.02 -12.05 22.22
C SER A 27 0.24 -11.40 20.86
N GLU A 28 0.41 -10.08 20.80
CA GLU A 28 0.73 -9.37 19.56
C GLU A 28 2.11 -9.76 19.00
N ALA A 29 3.11 -9.96 19.87
CA ALA A 29 4.44 -10.40 19.47
C ALA A 29 4.42 -11.79 18.81
N VAL A 30 3.70 -12.75 19.40
CA VAL A 30 3.52 -14.09 18.83
C VAL A 30 2.79 -14.01 17.49
N TRP A 31 1.76 -13.15 17.39
CA TRP A 31 1.00 -12.94 16.14
C TRP A 31 1.88 -12.42 15.00
N ARG A 32 2.75 -11.44 15.29
CA ARG A 32 3.73 -10.90 14.33
C ARG A 32 4.81 -11.92 13.96
N LEU A 33 5.30 -12.69 14.93
CA LEU A 33 6.34 -13.72 14.71
C LEU A 33 5.84 -14.84 13.78
N LEU A 34 4.59 -15.26 13.96
CA LEU A 34 3.94 -16.28 13.14
C LEU A 34 3.35 -15.73 11.85
N ASN A 35 3.56 -14.44 11.57
CA ASN A 35 3.07 -13.71 10.40
C ASN A 35 1.55 -13.86 10.17
N PHE A 36 0.78 -14.00 11.25
CA PHE A 36 -0.67 -14.06 11.16
C PHE A 36 -1.22 -12.67 10.80
N PRO A 37 -2.29 -12.60 9.97
CA PRO A 37 -2.94 -11.34 9.69
C PRO A 37 -3.54 -10.78 10.99
N ILE A 38 -3.02 -9.62 11.45
CA ILE A 38 -3.44 -9.00 12.73
C ILE A 38 -4.90 -8.55 12.69
N HIS A 39 -5.40 -8.22 11.50
CA HIS A 39 -6.78 -7.85 11.29
C HIS A 39 -7.21 -8.21 9.88
N GLN A 40 -8.41 -8.77 9.77
CA GLN A 40 -9.12 -8.88 8.50
C GLN A 40 -10.25 -7.85 8.54
N ARG A 41 -10.24 -6.89 7.62
CA ARG A 41 -11.32 -5.90 7.50
C ARG A 41 -12.33 -6.40 6.48
N TYR A 42 -13.59 -6.52 6.92
CA TYR A 42 -14.73 -6.71 6.06
C TYR A 42 -15.66 -5.50 6.20
N PRO A 43 -15.94 -4.75 5.13
CA PRO A 43 -15.37 -4.89 3.78
C PRO A 43 -13.89 -4.49 3.72
N THR A 44 -13.18 -4.97 2.69
CA THR A 44 -11.79 -4.56 2.44
C THR A 44 -11.72 -3.06 2.18
N VAL A 45 -10.89 -2.35 2.95
CA VAL A 45 -10.63 -0.93 2.76
C VAL A 45 -9.44 -0.75 1.81
N VAL A 46 -9.64 0.00 0.73
CA VAL A 46 -8.60 0.30 -0.27
C VAL A 46 -8.28 1.79 -0.21
N HIS A 47 -6.99 2.14 -0.13
CA HIS A 47 -6.56 3.52 -0.21
C HIS A 47 -6.49 3.96 -1.68
N LEU A 48 -7.34 4.91 -2.05
CA LEU A 48 -7.35 5.47 -3.39
C LEU A 48 -6.27 6.55 -3.53
N ALA A 49 -5.56 6.54 -4.65
CA ALA A 49 -4.56 7.55 -4.95
C ALA A 49 -5.26 8.83 -5.42
N VAL A 50 -4.92 9.98 -4.84
CA VAL A 50 -5.42 11.29 -5.30
C VAL A 50 -4.22 12.21 -5.49
N HIS A 51 -4.08 12.75 -6.69
CA HIS A 51 -3.00 13.66 -7.06
C HIS A 51 -3.44 14.50 -8.26
N LEU A 52 -2.72 15.61 -8.49
CA LEU A 52 -2.88 16.43 -9.70
C LEU A 52 -2.23 15.77 -10.91
N GLU A 53 -2.50 16.30 -12.10
CA GLU A 53 -1.78 15.92 -13.32
C GLU A 53 -0.29 16.20 -13.17
N GLY A 54 0.57 15.23 -13.52
CA GLY A 54 2.02 15.30 -13.27
C GLY A 54 2.43 15.21 -11.79
N GLY A 55 1.51 15.40 -10.84
CA GLY A 55 1.77 15.34 -9.39
C GLY A 55 1.82 13.94 -8.79
N GLN A 56 2.17 12.93 -9.59
CA GLN A 56 2.19 11.53 -9.15
C GLN A 56 3.34 11.29 -8.18
N ARG A 57 3.08 10.53 -7.11
CA ARG A 57 4.14 10.11 -6.19
C ARG A 57 4.95 8.98 -6.83
N VAL A 58 6.22 9.26 -7.10
CA VAL A 58 7.18 8.30 -7.65
C VAL A 58 8.26 8.01 -6.63
N TYR A 59 8.64 6.74 -6.52
CA TYR A 59 9.78 6.31 -5.72
C TYR A 59 10.92 5.94 -6.67
N TYR A 60 12.11 6.47 -6.41
CA TYR A 60 13.31 6.17 -7.17
C TYR A 60 14.44 5.80 -6.22
N GLU A 61 15.38 4.99 -6.71
CA GLU A 61 16.62 4.72 -6.00
C GLU A 61 17.65 5.81 -6.29
N ALA A 62 18.61 5.98 -5.38
CA ALA A 62 19.68 6.96 -5.54
C ALA A 62 20.45 6.68 -6.85
N GLY A 63 20.52 7.69 -7.73
CA GLY A 63 21.18 7.59 -9.04
C GLY A 63 20.27 7.37 -10.25
N GLN A 64 18.97 7.05 -10.07
CA GLN A 64 18.01 6.87 -11.17
C GLN A 64 17.05 8.06 -11.40
N GLN A 65 17.35 9.22 -10.79
CA GLN A 65 16.48 10.39 -10.80
C GLN A 65 16.20 10.93 -12.21
N THR A 66 17.17 10.86 -13.11
CA THR A 66 17.08 11.44 -14.46
C THR A 66 16.22 10.63 -15.42
N ALA A 67 16.19 9.30 -15.26
CA ALA A 67 15.34 8.42 -16.08
C ALA A 67 13.84 8.75 -15.87
N TYR A 68 13.44 8.98 -14.62
CA TYR A 68 12.06 9.30 -14.26
C TYR A 68 11.58 10.68 -14.72
N LEU A 69 12.48 11.64 -14.95
CA LEU A 69 12.11 12.93 -15.53
C LEU A 69 11.87 12.85 -17.05
N THR A 70 12.41 11.81 -17.69
CA THR A 70 12.36 11.64 -19.14
C THR A 70 11.27 10.63 -19.55
N ASP A 71 11.02 9.62 -18.71
CA ASP A 71 10.01 8.59 -18.95
C ASP A 71 8.62 8.97 -18.45
N THR A 72 7.60 8.40 -19.11
CA THR A 72 6.20 8.55 -18.69
C THR A 72 6.02 7.90 -17.32
N PRO A 73 5.45 8.61 -16.32
CA PRO A 73 5.34 8.07 -14.98
C PRO A 73 4.45 6.81 -14.95
N PRO A 74 4.73 5.88 -14.03
CA PRO A 74 3.98 4.63 -13.96
C PRO A 74 2.50 4.87 -13.68
N LYS A 75 1.62 4.14 -14.37
CA LYS A 75 0.17 4.22 -14.15
C LYS A 75 -0.17 4.06 -12.67
N THR A 76 -0.86 5.06 -12.13
CA THR A 76 -1.46 5.04 -10.79
C THR A 76 -2.90 4.53 -10.87
N ILE A 77 -3.45 4.18 -9.70
CA ILE A 77 -4.85 3.76 -9.53
C ILE A 77 -5.82 4.84 -10.09
N LEU A 78 -5.47 6.11 -9.95
CA LEU A 78 -6.28 7.24 -10.43
C LEU A 78 -6.20 7.38 -11.95
N THR A 79 -5.00 7.35 -12.53
CA THR A 79 -4.87 7.42 -14.00
C THR A 79 -5.53 6.24 -14.70
N ALA A 80 -5.45 5.05 -14.09
CA ALA A 80 -6.13 3.88 -14.61
C ALA A 80 -7.66 3.99 -14.49
N PHE A 81 -8.18 4.73 -13.50
CA PHE A 81 -9.61 5.02 -13.42
C PHE A 81 -10.07 5.93 -14.57
N PHE A 82 -9.29 6.94 -14.94
CA PHE A 82 -9.61 7.76 -16.10
C PHE A 82 -9.54 6.97 -17.40
N ASP A 83 -8.58 6.06 -17.54
CA ASP A 83 -8.52 5.15 -18.69
C ASP A 83 -9.73 4.21 -18.73
N LEU A 84 -10.15 3.66 -17.57
CA LEU A 84 -11.36 2.85 -17.44
C LEU A 84 -12.61 3.65 -17.85
N CYS A 85 -12.70 4.91 -17.42
CA CYS A 85 -13.80 5.79 -17.81
C CYS A 85 -13.79 6.08 -19.31
N LYS A 86 -12.69 5.95 -20.05
CA LYS A 86 -12.72 6.11 -21.51
C LYS A 86 -13.34 4.90 -22.20
N THR A 87 -13.06 3.70 -21.69
CA THR A 87 -13.43 2.43 -22.33
C THR A 87 -14.79 1.91 -21.90
N ASP A 88 -15.17 2.06 -20.62
CA ASP A 88 -16.39 1.48 -20.07
C ASP A 88 -17.45 2.56 -19.75
N SER A 89 -18.62 2.43 -20.36
CA SER A 89 -19.77 3.32 -20.13
C SER A 89 -20.32 3.23 -18.70
N PHE A 90 -20.24 2.07 -18.05
CA PHE A 90 -20.70 1.90 -16.67
C PHE A 90 -19.77 2.61 -15.69
N ALA A 91 -18.46 2.49 -15.88
CA ALA A 91 -17.47 3.16 -15.05
C ALA A 91 -17.62 4.69 -15.06
N LYS A 92 -18.04 5.28 -16.19
CA LYS A 92 -18.33 6.72 -16.30
C LYS A 92 -19.45 7.20 -15.36
N THR A 93 -20.36 6.31 -14.99
CA THR A 93 -21.48 6.63 -14.09
C THR A 93 -21.09 6.62 -12.62
N LEU A 94 -19.92 6.09 -12.28
CA LEU A 94 -19.46 5.90 -10.90
C LEU A 94 -18.54 7.03 -10.46
N LEU A 95 -18.65 7.40 -9.18
CA LEU A 95 -17.61 8.21 -8.54
C LEU A 95 -16.36 7.36 -8.30
N TYR A 96 -15.19 8.00 -8.27
CA TYR A 96 -13.93 7.30 -8.02
C TYR A 96 -13.94 6.48 -6.71
N SER A 97 -14.63 6.98 -5.67
CA SER A 97 -14.83 6.29 -4.39
C SER A 97 -15.73 5.05 -4.48
N GLU A 98 -16.56 4.95 -5.50
CA GLU A 98 -17.51 3.84 -5.70
C GLU A 98 -16.94 2.75 -6.60
N VAL A 99 -15.95 3.08 -7.43
CA VAL A 99 -15.26 2.13 -8.32
C VAL A 99 -14.80 0.88 -7.57
N PRO A 100 -14.17 0.93 -6.37
CA PRO A 100 -13.76 -0.27 -5.65
C PRO A 100 -14.89 -1.21 -5.24
N ARG A 101 -16.15 -0.77 -5.29
CA ARG A 101 -17.33 -1.63 -5.00
C ARG A 101 -17.67 -2.53 -6.18
N HIS A 102 -17.40 -2.07 -7.40
CA HIS A 102 -17.74 -2.76 -8.65
C HIS A 102 -16.53 -3.34 -9.37
N PHE A 103 -15.37 -2.73 -9.17
CA PHE A 103 -14.10 -3.10 -9.77
C PHE A 103 -13.08 -3.40 -8.67
N HIS A 104 -12.13 -4.28 -8.97
CA HIS A 104 -10.95 -4.51 -8.15
C HIS A 104 -9.71 -4.07 -8.92
N TRP A 105 -8.73 -3.58 -8.18
CA TRP A 105 -7.46 -3.20 -8.74
C TRP A 105 -6.60 -4.44 -8.96
N ASP A 106 -6.16 -4.67 -10.19
CA ASP A 106 -5.14 -5.66 -10.52
C ASP A 106 -3.76 -4.98 -10.48
N VAL A 107 -2.97 -5.31 -9.47
CA VAL A 107 -1.64 -4.73 -9.24
C VAL A 107 -0.65 -5.15 -10.33
N SER A 108 -0.78 -6.37 -10.87
CA SER A 108 0.14 -6.92 -11.87
C SER A 108 -0.03 -6.23 -13.22
N GLN A 109 -1.29 -6.05 -13.64
CA GLN A 109 -1.61 -5.41 -14.91
C GLN A 109 -1.75 -3.88 -14.80
N LYS A 110 -1.89 -3.35 -13.57
CA LYS A 110 -2.23 -1.95 -13.29
C LYS A 110 -3.52 -1.51 -13.99
N VAL A 111 -4.54 -2.36 -13.93
CA VAL A 111 -5.85 -2.14 -14.57
C VAL A 111 -6.99 -2.43 -13.58
N TRP A 112 -8.10 -1.72 -13.76
CA TRP A 112 -9.36 -2.02 -13.06
C TRP A 112 -10.10 -3.17 -13.74
N GLN A 113 -10.41 -4.21 -12.98
CA GLN A 113 -11.13 -5.39 -13.45
C GLN A 113 -12.49 -5.47 -12.75
N ILE A 114 -13.53 -5.90 -13.48
CA ILE A 114 -14.88 -6.05 -12.90
C ILE A 114 -14.83 -7.10 -11.80
N ARG A 115 -15.37 -6.77 -10.63
CA ARG A 115 -15.55 -7.73 -9.54
C ARG A 115 -16.60 -8.74 -9.93
N LYS A 116 -16.20 -10.01 -9.95
CA LYS A 116 -17.14 -11.12 -9.97
C LYS A 116 -17.80 -11.20 -8.59
N LYS A 117 -19.08 -10.90 -8.50
CA LYS A 117 -19.86 -11.26 -7.30
C LYS A 117 -19.96 -12.77 -7.27
N VAL A 118 -19.32 -13.41 -6.29
CA VAL A 118 -19.65 -14.79 -5.96
C VAL A 118 -21.08 -14.74 -5.43
N HIS A 119 -22.03 -15.26 -6.18
CA HIS A 119 -23.37 -15.50 -5.67
C HIS A 119 -23.19 -16.53 -4.55
N LEU A 120 -23.29 -16.10 -3.29
CA LEU A 120 -23.45 -17.01 -2.18
C LEU A 120 -24.79 -17.71 -2.42
N LEU A 121 -24.76 -18.86 -3.08
CA LEU A 121 -25.85 -19.82 -2.97
C LEU A 121 -25.99 -20.10 -1.48
N GLN A 122 -27.11 -19.65 -0.91
CA GLN A 122 -27.58 -20.18 0.36
C GLN A 122 -27.79 -21.68 0.18
N THR A 123 -26.93 -22.49 0.79
CA THR A 123 -27.33 -23.78 1.35
C THR A 123 -26.77 -23.86 2.76
N SER A 124 -27.65 -23.64 3.73
CA SER A 124 -27.63 -24.35 5.00
C SER A 124 -27.53 -25.86 4.74
N ARG A 125 -26.81 -26.58 5.63
CA ARG A 125 -26.36 -28.00 5.60
C ARG A 125 -24.91 -28.12 5.10
N ASP A 126 -23.91 -28.49 5.89
CA ASP A 126 -23.86 -29.49 6.95
C ASP A 126 -22.84 -29.13 8.06
N MET A 127 -23.22 -29.45 9.30
CA MET A 127 -22.47 -29.54 10.58
C MET A 127 -21.71 -28.33 11.14
#